data_AF-A0A416V6E0-F1
#
_entry.id   AF-A0A416V6E0-F1
#
_cell.length_a   1.000
_cell.length_b   1.000
_cell.length_c   1.000
_cell.angle_alpha   90.00
_cell.angle_beta   90.00
_cell.angle_gamma   90.00
#
_symmetry.space_group_name_H-M   'P 1'
#
loop_
_entity.id
_entity.type
_entity.pdbx_description
1 polymer ?
#
loop_
_entity_poly.entity_id
_entity_poly.type
_entity_poly.pdbx_seq_one_letter_code
_entity_poly.pdbx_strand_id
1 'polypeptide(L)'
;MYVETVKVPINKLETFHDTLIKGATDLGNQYDTIISTCGKIQEYWESEGWADIYSDLVSKMDTMQAFMEDMYSYGDTLGEVIGNYITAEVVNGDMTSSLPDNIIH
;
A
#
# COMPACT_ATOMS: atom_id res chain seq x y z
N MET A 1 -3.91 -31.02 -6.13
CA MET A 1 -3.83 -29.63 -6.63
C MET A 1 -2.38 -29.20 -6.45
N TYR A 2 -1.61 -29.05 -7.53
CA TYR A 2 -0.26 -28.50 -7.43
C TYR A 2 -0.40 -26.99 -7.26
N VAL A 3 0.09 -26.45 -6.14
CA VAL A 3 0.17 -25.01 -5.96
C VAL A 3 1.40 -24.55 -6.74
N GLU A 4 1.17 -23.87 -7.85
CA GLU A 4 2.24 -23.31 -8.66
C GLU A 4 2.95 -22.22 -7.86
N THR A 5 4.26 -22.39 -7.64
CA THR A 5 5.04 -21.46 -6.81
C THR A 5 5.61 -20.36 -7.69
N VAL A 6 5.15 -19.13 -7.47
CA VAL A 6 5.69 -17.95 -8.18
C VAL A 6 6.93 -17.46 -7.44
N LYS A 7 8.09 -17.48 -8.12
CA LYS A 7 9.32 -16.86 -7.60
C LYS A 7 9.36 -15.40 -8.00
N VAL A 8 9.27 -14.50 -7.03
CA VAL A 8 9.37 -13.05 -7.25
C VAL A 8 10.71 -12.56 -6.71
N PRO A 9 11.54 -11.87 -7.52
CA PRO A 9 12.75 -11.22 -7.04
C PRO A 9 12.45 -10.14 -5.98
N ILE A 10 13.24 -10.09 -4.90
CA ILE A 10 12.99 -9.18 -3.77
C ILE A 10 12.98 -7.70 -4.19
N ASN A 11 13.87 -7.30 -5.11
CA ASN A 11 13.92 -5.93 -5.63
C ASN A 11 12.63 -5.50 -6.36
N LYS A 12 11.90 -6.45 -6.96
CA LYS A 12 10.60 -6.19 -7.57
C LYS A 12 9.51 -6.02 -6.51
N LEU A 13 9.59 -6.76 -5.40
CA LEU A 13 8.69 -6.58 -4.26
C LEU A 13 8.93 -5.22 -3.59
N GLU A 14 10.18 -4.81 -3.39
CA GLU A 14 10.54 -3.47 -2.88
C GLU A 14 9.99 -2.37 -3.80
N THR A 15 10.23 -2.48 -5.11
CA THR A 15 9.70 -1.50 -6.08
C THR A 15 8.17 -1.44 -6.06
N PHE A 16 7.52 -2.59 -5.93
CA PHE A 16 6.06 -2.67 -5.85
C PHE A 16 5.53 -2.05 -4.55
N HIS A 17 6.15 -2.34 -3.41
CA HIS A 17 5.85 -1.75 -2.11
C HIS A 17 5.92 -0.21 -2.17
N ASP A 18 7.01 0.33 -2.69
CA ASP A 18 7.20 1.78 -2.80
C ASP A 18 6.16 2.43 -3.72
N THR A 19 5.85 1.76 -4.84
CA THR A 19 4.81 2.22 -5.78
C THR A 19 3.42 2.19 -5.13
N LEU A 20 3.12 1.16 -4.34
CA LEU A 20 1.84 1.01 -3.64
C LEU A 20 1.65 2.11 -2.60
N ILE A 21 2.64 2.32 -1.73
CA ILE A 21 2.59 3.36 -0.68
C ILE A 21 2.50 4.76 -1.29
N LYS A 22 3.28 5.02 -2.35
CA LYS A 22 3.19 6.29 -3.07
C LYS A 22 1.81 6.48 -3.69
N GLY A 23 1.27 5.46 -4.34
CA GLY A 23 -0.07 5.50 -4.94
C GLY A 23 -1.17 5.78 -3.91
N ALA A 24 -1.13 5.12 -2.75
CA ALA A 24 -2.06 5.37 -1.65
C ALA A 24 -1.98 6.82 -1.17
N THR A 25 -0.76 7.34 -1.00
CA THR A 25 -0.52 8.72 -0.57
C THR A 25 -1.01 9.75 -1.60
N ASP A 26 -0.72 9.53 -2.89
CA ASP A 26 -1.14 10.41 -3.97
C ASP A 26 -2.67 10.43 -4.11
N LEU A 27 -3.34 9.28 -3.94
CA LEU A 27 -4.80 9.19 -3.92
C LEU A 27 -5.39 9.95 -2.73
N GLY A 28 -4.82 9.80 -1.53
CA GLY A 28 -5.24 10.56 -0.34
C GLY A 28 -5.14 12.06 -0.52
N ASN A 29 -4.04 12.55 -1.09
CA ASN A 29 -3.87 13.98 -1.35
C ASN A 29 -4.88 14.53 -2.38
N GLN A 30 -5.14 13.79 -3.46
CA GLN A 30 -6.15 14.18 -4.46
C GLN A 30 -7.54 14.21 -3.83
N TYR A 31 -7.81 13.22 -2.99
CA TYR A 31 -9.06 13.08 -2.29
C TYR A 31 -9.34 14.24 -1.32
N ASP A 32 -8.38 14.59 -0.46
CA ASP A 32 -8.48 15.73 0.45
C ASP A 32 -8.75 17.05 -0.30
N THR A 33 -8.14 17.19 -1.48
CA THR A 33 -8.35 18.35 -2.35
C THR A 33 -9.79 18.42 -2.87
N ILE A 34 -10.37 17.29 -3.26
CA ILE A 34 -11.77 17.20 -3.73
C ILE A 34 -12.72 17.58 -2.60
N ILE A 35 -12.54 17.00 -1.41
CA ILE A 35 -13.35 17.33 -0.23
C ILE A 35 -13.29 18.81 0.09
N SER A 36 -12.08 19.37 0.16
CA SER A 36 -11.89 20.80 0.47
C SER A 36 -12.61 21.68 -0.55
N THR A 37 -12.54 21.33 -1.83
CA THR A 37 -13.18 22.08 -2.92
C THR A 37 -14.69 21.99 -2.84
N CYS A 38 -15.23 20.80 -2.64
CA CYS A 38 -16.68 20.58 -2.54
C CYS A 38 -17.27 21.21 -1.27
N GLY A 39 -16.56 21.17 -0.14
CA GLY A 39 -16.95 21.88 1.08
C GLY A 39 -17.07 23.39 0.85
N LYS A 40 -16.10 23.98 0.13
CA LYS A 40 -16.19 25.40 -0.27
C LYS A 40 -17.39 25.68 -1.17
N ILE A 41 -17.68 24.82 -2.15
CA ILE A 41 -18.85 25.02 -3.03
C ILE A 41 -20.15 24.96 -2.21
N GLN A 42 -20.25 24.04 -1.25
CA GLN A 42 -21.40 23.94 -0.33
C GLN A 42 -21.63 25.22 0.47
N GLU A 43 -20.57 25.91 0.91
CA GLU A 43 -20.69 27.18 1.62
C GLU A 43 -21.30 28.31 0.75
N TYR A 44 -21.07 28.28 -0.56
CA TYR A 44 -21.55 29.33 -1.48
C TYR A 44 -22.85 28.98 -2.19
N TRP A 45 -23.20 27.70 -2.31
CA TRP A 45 -24.29 27.23 -3.15
C TRP A 45 -25.19 26.24 -2.42
N GLU A 46 -26.14 26.76 -1.63
CA GLU A 46 -27.21 25.94 -1.04
C GLU A 46 -28.37 25.80 -2.03
N SER A 47 -28.39 24.70 -2.78
CA SER A 47 -29.56 24.28 -3.57
C SER A 47 -29.82 22.79 -3.38
N GLU A 48 -31.07 22.36 -3.49
CA GLU A 48 -31.45 20.94 -3.32
C GLU A 48 -30.64 20.02 -4.25
N GLY A 49 -30.43 20.42 -5.51
CA GLY A 49 -29.62 19.64 -6.45
C GLY A 49 -28.14 19.56 -6.10
N TRP A 50 -27.58 20.58 -5.44
CA TRP A 50 -26.19 20.53 -4.96
C TRP A 50 -26.05 19.67 -3.72
N ALA A 51 -27.01 19.71 -2.79
CA ALA A 51 -26.99 18.90 -1.58
C ALA A 51 -26.98 17.39 -1.89
N ASP A 52 -27.76 16.95 -2.88
CA ASP A 52 -27.77 15.56 -3.34
C ASP A 52 -26.43 15.13 -3.95
N ILE A 53 -25.83 15.98 -4.79
CA ILE A 53 -24.51 15.74 -5.38
C ILE A 53 -23.43 15.66 -4.30
N TYR A 54 -23.46 16.60 -3.34
CA TYR A 54 -22.52 16.62 -2.24
C TYR A 54 -22.66 15.37 -1.36
N SER A 55 -23.89 14.93 -1.08
CA SER A 55 -24.15 13.70 -0.32
C SER A 55 -23.65 12.44 -1.05
N ASP A 56 -23.85 12.34 -2.37
CA ASP A 56 -23.34 11.19 -3.16
C ASP A 56 -21.80 11.19 -3.19
N LEU A 57 -21.19 12.37 -3.31
CA LEU A 57 -19.74 12.51 -3.21
C LEU A 57 -19.24 12.05 -1.83
N VAL A 58 -19.90 12.47 -0.75
CA VAL A 58 -19.58 12.06 0.63
C VAL A 58 -19.71 10.55 0.84
N SER A 59 -20.69 9.90 0.21
CA SER A 59 -20.82 8.44 0.30
C SER A 59 -19.73 7.68 -0.46
N LYS A 60 -19.38 8.14 -1.66
CA LYS A 60 -18.23 7.57 -2.41
C LYS A 60 -16.91 7.81 -1.67
N MET A 61 -16.88 8.86 -0.85
CA MET A 61 -15.75 9.24 -0.05
C MET A 61 -15.39 8.19 1.00
N ASP A 62 -16.37 7.60 1.69
CA ASP A 62 -16.14 6.49 2.63
C ASP A 62 -15.53 5.27 1.92
N THR A 63 -15.95 5.00 0.69
CA THR A 63 -15.42 3.88 -0.11
C THR A 63 -13.95 4.11 -0.49
N MET A 64 -13.59 5.33 -0.86
CA MET A 64 -12.20 5.68 -1.17
C MET A 64 -11.32 5.57 0.07
N GLN A 65 -11.82 6.00 1.23
CA GLN A 65 -11.09 5.88 2.48
C GLN A 65 -10.80 4.40 2.82
N ALA A 66 -11.81 3.53 2.76
CA ALA A 66 -11.62 2.10 2.98
C ALA A 66 -10.59 1.50 2.00
N PHE A 67 -10.64 1.90 0.73
CA PHE A 67 -9.67 1.45 -0.26
C PHE A 67 -8.23 1.91 0.05
N MET A 68 -8.04 3.14 0.53
CA MET A 68 -6.72 3.63 0.95
C MET A 68 -6.20 2.90 2.18
N GLU A 69 -7.07 2.64 3.17
CA GLU A 69 -6.73 1.85 4.36
C GLU A 69 -6.27 0.44 3.98
N ASP A 70 -6.95 -0.21 3.03
CA ASP A 70 -6.54 -1.50 2.48
C ASP A 70 -5.17 -1.41 1.79
N MET A 71 -4.92 -0.38 0.98
CA MET A 71 -3.62 -0.19 0.31
C MET A 71 -2.48 -0.03 1.31
N TYR A 72 -2.68 0.75 2.38
CA TYR A 72 -1.68 0.89 3.44
C TYR A 72 -1.47 -0.43 4.18
N SER A 73 -2.53 -1.17 4.50
CA SER A 73 -2.42 -2.48 5.15
C SER A 73 -1.66 -3.51 4.29
N TYR A 74 -1.91 -3.53 2.98
CA TYR A 74 -1.12 -4.35 2.05
C TYR A 74 0.33 -3.89 1.96
N GLY A 75 0.57 -2.58 1.99
CA GLY A 75 1.91 -2.01 2.08
C GLY A 75 2.67 -2.49 3.31
N ASP A 76 2.07 -2.37 4.51
CA ASP A 76 2.68 -2.82 5.77
C ASP A 76 3.00 -4.32 5.74
N THR A 77 2.06 -5.14 5.24
CA THR A 77 2.25 -6.59 5.09
C THR A 77 3.42 -6.91 4.15
N LEU A 78 3.50 -6.21 3.02
CA LEU A 78 4.62 -6.37 2.08
C LEU A 78 5.95 -5.93 2.70
N GLY A 79 5.95 -4.81 3.43
CA GLY A 79 7.11 -4.32 4.17
C GLY A 79 7.63 -5.34 5.18
N GLU A 80 6.73 -6.00 5.92
CA GLU A 80 7.08 -7.08 6.85
C GLU A 80 7.69 -8.29 6.12
N VAL A 81 7.06 -8.73 5.02
CA VAL A 81 7.58 -9.85 4.21
C VAL A 81 8.97 -9.55 3.66
N ILE A 82 9.20 -8.33 3.16
CA ILE A 82 10.51 -7.88 2.66
C ILE A 82 11.54 -7.89 3.80
N GLY A 83 11.20 -7.31 4.96
CA GLY A 83 12.08 -7.27 6.12
C GLY A 83 12.45 -8.67 6.64
N ASN A 84 11.48 -9.56 6.71
CA ASN A 84 11.68 -10.96 7.10
C ASN A 84 12.58 -11.70 6.11
N TYR A 85 12.40 -11.49 4.80
CA TYR A 85 13.26 -12.07 3.77
C TYR A 85 14.72 -11.62 3.90
N ILE A 86 14.95 -10.31 4.03
CA ILE A 86 16.30 -9.74 4.18
C ILE A 86 16.97 -10.29 5.44
N THR A 87 16.23 -10.34 6.55
CA THR A 87 16.75 -10.90 7.82
C THR A 87 17.15 -12.37 7.66
N ALA A 88 16.33 -13.17 6.98
CA ALA A 88 16.63 -14.58 6.72
C ALA A 88 17.85 -14.75 5.80
N GLU A 89 18.01 -13.92 4.76
CA GLU A 89 19.20 -13.96 3.90
C GLU A 89 20.49 -13.63 4.66
N VAL A 90 20.45 -12.62 5.54
CA VAL A 90 21.60 -12.25 6.38
C VAL A 90 21.97 -13.40 7.31
N VAL A 91 20.99 -13.96 8.04
CA VAL A 91 21.24 -15.10 8.94
C VAL A 91 21.79 -16.30 8.17
N ASN A 92 21.27 -16.59 6.99
CA ASN A 92 21.75 -17.72 6.18
C ASN A 92 23.17 -17.47 5.66
N GLY A 93 23.50 -16.25 5.28
CA GLY A 93 24.88 -15.83 4.94
C GLY A 93 25.84 -16.02 6.11
N ASP A 94 25.45 -15.57 7.30
CA ASP A 94 26.24 -15.71 8.52
C ASP A 94 26.47 -17.20 8.87
N MET A 95 25.41 -18.02 8.84
CA MET A 95 25.52 -19.46 9.10
C MET A 95 26.47 -20.15 8.11
N THR A 96 26.33 -19.88 6.81
CA THR A 96 27.18 -20.49 5.78
C THR A 96 28.65 -20.06 5.92
N SER A 97 28.91 -18.81 6.30
CA SER A 97 30.27 -18.32 6.56
C SER A 97 30.92 -18.90 7.83
N SER A 98 30.09 -19.38 8.77
CA SER A 98 30.54 -19.98 10.04
C SER A 98 30.79 -21.49 9.98
N LEU A 99 30.40 -22.15 8.88
CA LEU A 99 30.68 -23.57 8.68
C LEU A 99 32.17 -23.76 8.38
N PRO A 100 32.85 -24.71 9.04
CA PRO A 100 34.24 -25.01 8.75
C PRO A 100 34.41 -25.54 7.32
N ASP A 101 35.52 -25.19 6.67
CA ASP A 101 35.81 -25.46 5.24
C ASP A 101 35.62 -26.93 4.82
N ASN A 102 35.71 -27.87 5.76
CA ASN A 102 35.53 -29.30 5.52
C ASN A 102 34.07 -29.76 5.35
N ILE A 103 33.09 -28.86 5.49
CA ILE A 103 31.65 -29.14 5.32
C ILE A 103 31.08 -28.48 4.03
N ILE A 104 31.78 -27.49 3.45
CA ILE A 104 31.28 -26.67 2.32
C ILE A 104 31.49 -27.33 0.93
N HIS A 105 32.09 -28.52 0.87
CA HIS A 105 32.39 -29.23 -0.40
C HIS A 105 31.53 -30.47 -0.65
#